data_AF-A0A976H354-F1
#
_entry.id   AF-A0A976H354-F1
#
_cell.length_a   1.000
_cell.length_b   1.000
_cell.length_c   1.000
_cell.angle_alpha   90.00
_cell.angle_beta   90.00
_cell.angle_gamma   90.00
#
_symmetry.space_group_name_H-M   'P 1'
#
loop_
_entity.id
_entity.type
_entity.pdbx_description
1 polymer ?
#
loop_
_entity_poly.entity_id
_entity_poly.type
_entity_poly.pdbx_seq_one_letter_code
_entity_poly.pdbx_strand_id
1 'polypeptide(L)'
;IEHHKYKHNFDYHLALLMMAQKYYMNNGFLVLTENESPFSPVSQMHYRFYENATDLASILAAYSPDDIQCLVGQKGLPFGQAQCPGLADYADGINTLQFLRQL
;
A
#
# COMPACT_ATOMS: atom_id res chain seq x y z
N ILE A 1 -8.59 -14.78 13.56
CA ILE A 1 -9.18 -14.15 12.34
C ILE A 1 -10.37 -14.99 11.91
N GLU A 2 -11.58 -14.50 12.16
CA GLU A 2 -12.85 -15.14 11.76
C GLU A 2 -13.14 -14.84 10.27
N HIS A 3 -12.16 -15.07 9.39
CA HIS A 3 -12.30 -14.88 7.94
C HIS A 3 -11.34 -15.81 7.19
N HIS A 4 -11.80 -17.02 6.88
CA HIS A 4 -10.95 -18.11 6.36
C HIS A 4 -10.15 -17.73 5.12
N LYS A 5 -10.75 -17.04 4.14
CA LYS A 5 -10.04 -16.62 2.91
C LYS A 5 -8.86 -15.68 3.19
N TYR A 6 -9.00 -14.79 4.17
CA TYR A 6 -7.94 -13.85 4.53
C TYR A 6 -6.84 -14.58 5.30
N LYS A 7 -7.23 -15.43 6.24
CA LYS A 7 -6.32 -16.29 6.98
C LYS A 7 -5.49 -17.18 6.04
N HIS A 8 -6.08 -17.73 4.98
CA HIS A 8 -5.35 -18.50 3.99
C HIS A 8 -4.27 -17.67 3.27
N ASN A 9 -4.57 -16.43 2.89
CA ASN A 9 -3.55 -15.54 2.29
C ASN A 9 -2.42 -15.25 3.27
N PHE A 10 -2.76 -14.97 4.54
CA PHE A 10 -1.79 -14.75 5.60
C PHE A 10 -0.88 -15.97 5.80
N ASP A 11 -1.45 -17.16 6.02
CA ASP A 11 -0.70 -18.39 6.29
C ASP A 11 0.17 -18.78 5.07
N TYR A 12 -0.34 -18.61 3.84
CA TYR A 12 0.40 -18.87 2.60
C TYR A 12 1.64 -17.98 2.47
N HIS A 13 1.47 -16.67 2.62
CA HIS A 13 2.57 -15.73 2.47
C HIS A 13 3.60 -15.84 3.59
N LEU A 14 3.14 -16.08 4.82
CA LEU A 14 4.04 -16.35 5.94
C LEU A 14 4.89 -17.60 5.68
N ALA A 15 4.29 -18.68 5.20
CA ALA A 15 5.01 -19.91 4.87
C ALA A 15 6.09 -19.67 3.79
N LEU A 16 5.77 -18.92 2.73
CA LEU A 16 6.74 -18.57 1.69
C LEU A 16 7.94 -17.79 2.25
N LEU A 17 7.69 -16.81 3.12
CA LEU A 17 8.76 -16.02 3.73
C LEU A 17 9.65 -16.87 4.64
N MET A 18 9.05 -17.76 5.43
CA MET A 18 9.76 -18.72 6.27
C MET A 18 10.64 -19.67 5.44
N MET A 19 10.09 -20.23 4.36
CA MET A 19 10.83 -21.12 3.45
C MET A 19 11.99 -20.40 2.75
N ALA A 20 11.80 -19.14 2.39
CA ALA A 20 12.82 -18.30 1.78
C ALA A 20 13.85 -17.74 2.78
N GLN A 21 13.71 -18.03 4.08
CA GLN A 21 14.53 -17.44 5.16
C GLN A 21 14.61 -15.91 5.11
N LYS A 22 13.55 -15.26 4.62
CA LYS A 22 13.49 -13.80 4.61
C LYS A 22 13.08 -13.29 5.98
N TYR A 23 13.65 -12.16 6.39
CA TYR A 23 13.20 -11.48 7.60
C TYR A 23 11.77 -10.98 7.43
N TYR A 24 10.95 -11.18 8.45
CA TYR A 24 9.58 -10.68 8.52
C TYR A 24 9.22 -10.38 9.98
N MET A 25 8.25 -9.49 10.17
CA MET A 25 7.56 -9.30 11.44
C MET A 25 6.08 -9.62 11.23
N ASN A 26 5.38 -10.15 12.24
CA ASN A 26 3.94 -10.37 12.11
C ASN A 26 3.24 -10.25 13.48
N ASN A 27 1.95 -9.96 13.44
CA ASN A 27 1.10 -9.84 14.64
C ASN A 27 -0.09 -10.82 14.63
N GLY A 28 0.02 -11.92 13.87
CA GLY A 28 -1.03 -12.93 13.72
C GLY A 28 -2.15 -12.59 12.72
N PHE A 29 -2.11 -11.41 12.07
CA PHE A 29 -3.03 -11.07 10.96
C PHE A 29 -2.42 -10.20 9.86
N LEU A 30 -1.29 -9.54 10.12
CA LEU A 30 -0.53 -8.79 9.14
C LEU A 30 0.93 -9.25 9.19
N VAL A 31 1.55 -9.43 8.03
CA VAL A 31 2.98 -9.68 7.91
C VAL A 31 3.65 -8.42 7.34
N LEU A 32 4.66 -7.90 8.04
CA LEU A 32 5.50 -6.82 7.58
C LEU A 32 6.77 -7.38 6.96
N THR A 33 7.10 -6.91 5.77
CA THR A 33 8.31 -7.31 5.05
C THR A 33 9.01 -6.09 4.46
N GLU A 34 10.34 -6.10 4.50
CA GLU A 34 11.12 -5.09 3.79
C GLU A 34 11.08 -5.38 2.29
N ASN A 35 10.49 -4.48 1.52
CA ASN A 35 10.33 -4.63 0.07
C ASN A 35 10.15 -3.27 -0.61
N GLU A 36 10.78 -3.13 -1.76
CA GLU A 36 10.79 -1.91 -2.57
C GLU A 36 9.51 -1.73 -3.39
N SER A 37 8.75 -2.80 -3.59
CA SER A 37 7.49 -2.74 -4.34
C SER A 37 6.41 -2.02 -3.52
N PRO A 38 5.68 -1.04 -4.08
CA PRO A 38 4.54 -0.43 -3.42
C PRO A 38 3.32 -1.38 -3.39
N PHE A 39 3.33 -2.40 -4.26
CA PHE A 39 2.28 -3.41 -4.34
C PHE A 39 2.61 -4.57 -3.40
N SER A 40 1.82 -4.69 -2.33
CA SER A 40 1.91 -5.80 -1.38
C SER A 40 0.75 -6.78 -1.57
N PRO A 41 0.99 -8.09 -1.39
CA PRO A 41 -0.08 -9.07 -1.39
C PRO A 41 -1.05 -8.88 -0.22
N VAL A 42 -2.24 -9.49 -0.33
CA VAL A 42 -3.21 -9.51 0.78
C VAL A 42 -2.56 -10.09 2.04
N SER A 43 -2.85 -9.47 3.18
CA SER A 43 -2.29 -9.82 4.49
C SER A 43 -0.81 -9.49 4.69
N GLN A 44 -0.17 -8.79 3.74
CA GLN A 44 1.18 -8.26 3.87
C GLN A 44 1.18 -6.73 3.81
N MET A 45 2.22 -6.13 4.41
CA MET A 45 2.54 -4.72 4.29
C MET A 45 4.03 -4.59 4.02
N HIS A 46 4.37 -3.91 2.93
CA HIS A 46 5.76 -3.60 2.62
C HIS A 46 6.21 -2.36 3.38
N TYR A 47 7.45 -2.38 3.86
CA TYR A 47 8.13 -1.22 4.38
C TYR A 47 9.51 -1.10 3.74
N ARG A 48 10.10 0.09 3.85
CA ARG A 48 11.46 0.38 3.45
C ARG A 48 12.00 1.49 4.35
N PHE A 49 13.30 1.44 4.64
CA PHE A 49 14.00 2.53 5.30
C PHE A 49 14.49 3.56 4.29
N TYR A 50 14.48 4.83 4.68
CA TYR A 50 15.08 5.94 3.95
C TYR A 50 15.87 6.80 4.93
N GLU A 51 16.94 7.43 4.47
CA GLU A 51 17.86 8.16 5.36
C GLU A 51 17.41 9.60 5.61
N ASN A 52 16.88 10.25 4.57
CA ASN A 52 16.53 11.67 4.62
C ASN A 52 15.42 12.01 3.61
N ALA A 53 14.93 13.26 3.66
CA ALA A 53 13.83 13.71 2.82
C ALA A 53 14.17 13.75 1.31
N THR A 54 15.45 13.93 0.95
CA THR A 54 15.90 13.94 -0.44
C THR A 54 15.91 12.53 -1.03
N ASP A 55 16.35 11.56 -0.24
CA ASP A 55 16.30 10.13 -0.58
C ASP A 55 14.84 9.68 -0.78
N LEU A 56 13.95 10.00 0.17
CA LEU A 56 12.52 9.72 0.04
C LEU A 56 11.92 10.34 -1.23
N ALA A 57 12.25 11.59 -1.56
CA ALA A 57 11.76 12.24 -2.78
C ALA A 57 12.24 11.51 -4.04
N SER A 58 13.48 11.02 -4.04
CA SER A 58 14.06 10.26 -5.17
C SER A 58 13.39 8.89 -5.32
N ILE A 59 13.13 8.21 -4.22
CA ILE A 59 12.39 6.94 -4.20
C ILE A 59 10.97 7.14 -4.76
N LEU A 60 10.26 8.16 -4.29
CA LEU A 60 8.90 8.44 -4.75
C LEU A 60 8.85 8.83 -6.23
N ALA A 61 9.86 9.56 -6.73
CA ALA A 61 9.96 9.93 -8.14
C ALA A 61 10.27 8.75 -9.08
N ALA A 62 10.69 7.61 -8.55
CA ALA A 62 10.97 6.41 -9.35
C ALA A 62 9.70 5.61 -9.70
N TYR A 63 8.57 5.84 -9.02
CA TYR A 63 7.31 5.17 -9.30
C TYR A 63 6.52 5.90 -10.39
N SER A 64 5.69 5.14 -11.13
CA SER A 64 4.73 5.73 -12.05
C SER A 64 3.69 6.53 -11.27
N PRO A 65 3.18 7.66 -11.81
CA PRO A 65 2.05 8.37 -11.20
C PRO A 65 0.83 7.49 -10.91
N ASP A 66 0.65 6.42 -11.70
CA ASP A 66 -0.46 5.47 -11.55
C ASP A 66 -0.20 4.40 -10.48
N ASP A 67 1.03 4.26 -9.96
CA ASP A 67 1.37 3.25 -8.96
C ASP A 67 0.99 3.70 -7.54
N ILE A 68 0.97 5.01 -7.29
CA ILE A 68 0.75 5.61 -5.96
C ILE A 68 -0.46 6.53 -6.01
N GLN A 69 -1.59 6.05 -5.50
CA GLN A 69 -2.82 6.81 -5.44
C GLN A 69 -2.76 8.01 -4.48
N CYS A 70 -2.08 7.85 -3.33
CA CYS A 70 -1.94 8.94 -2.36
C CYS A 70 -0.74 8.75 -1.42
N LEU A 71 -0.29 9.86 -0.83
CA LEU A 71 0.71 9.88 0.23
C LEU A 71 0.07 10.40 1.52
N VAL A 72 0.28 9.69 2.62
CA VAL A 72 -0.22 10.07 3.95
C VAL A 72 0.94 10.58 4.79
N GLY A 73 0.82 11.79 5.35
CA GLY A 73 1.85 12.40 6.19
C GLY A 73 1.93 13.91 6.05
N GLN A 74 3.03 14.51 6.51
CA GLN A 74 3.18 15.98 6.57
C GLN A 74 3.05 16.70 5.21
N LYS A 75 3.40 16.02 4.11
CA LYS A 75 3.39 16.58 2.74
C LYS A 75 2.28 15.99 1.87
N GLY A 76 1.29 15.34 2.47
CA GLY A 76 0.19 14.68 1.76
C GLY A 76 -1.11 14.73 2.55
N LEU A 77 -1.92 13.69 2.43
CA LEU A 77 -3.15 13.56 3.20
C LEU A 77 -2.83 13.44 4.70
N PRO A 78 -3.62 14.06 5.59
CA PRO A 78 -3.50 13.83 7.02
C PRO A 78 -3.74 12.36 7.39
N PHE A 79 -3.14 11.92 8.49
CA PHE A 79 -3.40 10.59 9.02
C PHE A 79 -4.90 10.37 9.27
N GLY A 80 -5.38 9.18 8.91
CA GLY A 80 -6.80 8.81 9.04
C GLY A 80 -7.70 9.30 7.90
N GLN A 81 -7.21 10.12 6.97
CA GLN A 81 -8.03 10.68 5.88
C GLN A 81 -7.98 9.89 4.57
N ALA A 82 -7.01 8.97 4.40
CA ALA A 82 -6.83 8.23 3.13
C ALA A 82 -8.05 7.38 2.72
N GLN A 83 -8.90 7.00 3.68
CA GLN A 83 -10.13 6.24 3.44
C GLN A 83 -11.40 7.09 3.66
N CYS A 84 -11.26 8.41 3.60
CA CYS A 84 -12.36 9.37 3.75
C CYS A 84 -12.42 10.31 2.53
N PRO A 85 -12.64 9.79 1.32
CA PRO A 85 -12.69 10.62 0.12
C PRO A 85 -13.88 11.59 0.18
N GLY A 86 -13.63 12.84 -0.18
CA GLY A 86 -14.66 13.84 -0.44
C GLY A 86 -15.31 13.66 -1.82
N LEU A 87 -16.36 14.44 -2.09
CA LEU A 87 -17.12 14.36 -3.35
C LEU A 87 -16.29 14.67 -4.61
N ALA A 88 -15.15 15.35 -4.46
CA ALA A 88 -14.25 15.70 -5.55
C ALA A 88 -12.95 14.86 -5.57
N ASP A 89 -12.78 13.94 -4.61
CA ASP A 89 -11.58 13.12 -4.48
C ASP A 89 -11.74 11.86 -5.35
N TYR A 90 -11.71 12.09 -6.67
CA TYR A 90 -11.82 11.02 -7.65
C TYR A 90 -10.56 10.17 -7.66
N ALA A 91 -10.74 8.84 -7.68
CA ALA A 91 -9.64 7.92 -7.95
C ALA A 91 -8.99 8.26 -9.31
N ASP A 92 -7.66 8.24 -9.34
CA ASP A 92 -6.84 8.47 -10.54
C ASP A 92 -7.07 9.83 -11.22
N GLY A 93 -7.68 10.80 -10.51
CA GLY A 93 -8.00 12.12 -11.05
C GLY A 93 -9.13 12.13 -12.10
N ILE A 94 -9.81 11.00 -12.32
CA ILE A 94 -10.85 10.88 -13.35
C ILE A 94 -12.22 11.24 -12.76
N ASN A 95 -12.81 12.36 -13.19
CA ASN A 95 -14.16 12.71 -12.79
C ASN A 95 -15.16 11.62 -13.22
N THR A 96 -15.66 10.86 -12.25
CA THR A 96 -16.51 9.68 -12.50
C THR A 96 -17.82 10.06 -13.21
N LEU A 97 -18.39 11.23 -12.90
CA LEU A 97 -19.62 11.70 -13.56
C LEU A 97 -19.35 12.12 -15.01
N GLN A 98 -18.19 12.70 -15.29
CA GLN A 98 -17.78 13.00 -16.66
C GLN A 98 -17.53 11.72 -17.46
N PHE A 99 -16.87 10.73 -16.88
CA PHE A 99 -16.65 9.42 -17.49
C PHE A 99 -17.98 8.74 -17.86
N LEU A 100 -18.92 8.63 -16.91
CA LEU A 100 -20.21 7.98 -17.14
C LEU A 100 -21.07 8.68 -18.20
N ARG A 101 -20.87 9.99 -18.41
CA ARG A 101 -21.56 10.75 -19.48
C ARG A 101 -21.00 10.50 -20.88
N GLN A 102 -19.82 9.89 -20.99
CA GLN A 102 -19.15 9.61 -22.26
C GLN A 102 -19.30 8.15 -22.70
N LEU A 103 -19.99 7.32 -21.89
CA LEU A 103 -20.35 5.94 -22.20
C LEU A 103 -21.61 5.89 -23.08
#